data_AF-A0A945GFU5-F1
#
_entry.id   AF-A0A945GFU5-F1
#
_cell.length_a   1.000
_cell.length_b   1.000
_cell.length_c   1.000
_cell.angle_alpha   90.00
_cell.angle_beta   90.00
_cell.angle_gamma   90.00
#
_symmetry.space_group_name_H-M   'P 1'
#
loop_
_entity.id
_entity.type
_entity.pdbx_description
1 polymer ?
#
loop_
_entity_poly.entity_id
_entity_poly.type
_entity_poly.pdbx_seq_one_letter_code
_entity_poly.pdbx_strand_id
1 'polypeptide(L)'
;MWKTYNVVSQPDTAHQTLAILNTPLKNNKGVTLWCLENNKEIKNHADLLQNWQKYFDLQQEIIVWPNNEEPSIQILQAIYQNKHAVILTTINNLETPIANWQALKDNKISLELGQKINLNQLPEDLTSLGLERSEQAWSDNTFSIKGSLVDIYQNEIISRFNIWENKIEQIETIDPLQMGKIKKVKQIDIWPTQIIHKESLANNLPNHCWLIYNHNYHEFLQSFSNQKIIFDPLAKKSDHTLITESLDNFQLNSEEKINFLNKPNPMGFLNLAKNLVLLLDKFP
;
A
#
# COMPACT_ATOMS: atom_id res chain seq x y z
N MET A 1 -31.95 39.06 8.38
CA MET A 1 -31.09 38.68 9.53
C MET A 1 -30.66 37.23 9.31
N TRP A 2 -29.45 37.00 8.81
CA TRP A 2 -28.99 35.67 8.40
C TRP A 2 -28.39 34.93 9.59
N LYS A 3 -28.87 33.72 9.90
CA LYS A 3 -28.25 32.87 10.92
C LYS A 3 -26.97 32.26 10.37
N THR A 4 -25.83 32.69 10.89
CA THR A 4 -24.55 31.99 10.72
C THR A 4 -24.62 30.66 11.47
N TYR A 5 -24.77 29.56 10.73
CA TYR A 5 -24.50 28.24 11.27
C TYR A 5 -22.98 28.04 11.32
N ASN A 6 -22.41 28.11 12.52
CA ASN A 6 -21.06 27.59 12.73
C ASN A 6 -21.11 26.08 12.48
N VAL A 7 -20.40 25.61 11.44
CA VAL A 7 -20.11 24.19 11.27
C VAL A 7 -19.06 23.81 12.31
N VAL A 8 -19.57 23.42 13.48
CA VAL A 8 -18.80 22.91 14.62
C VAL A 8 -18.38 21.47 14.35
N SER A 9 -17.26 21.05 14.94
CA SER A 9 -16.54 19.77 14.78
C SER A 9 -15.88 19.52 13.42
N GLN A 10 -14.69 18.90 13.47
CA GLN A 10 -14.10 18.19 12.33
C GLN A 10 -15.08 17.09 11.90
N PRO A 11 -15.21 16.77 10.60
CA PRO A 11 -15.95 15.57 10.19
C PRO A 11 -15.28 14.36 10.84
N ASP A 12 -16.07 13.48 11.46
CA ASP A 12 -15.49 12.29 12.10
C ASP A 12 -14.84 11.35 11.09
N THR A 13 -14.01 10.43 11.60
CA THR A 13 -13.28 9.44 10.79
C THR A 13 -14.20 8.62 9.88
N ALA A 14 -15.44 8.36 10.30
CA ALA A 14 -16.40 7.61 9.49
C ALA A 14 -16.88 8.41 8.28
N HIS A 15 -17.25 9.69 8.46
CA HIS A 15 -17.62 10.58 7.36
C HIS A 15 -16.48 10.78 6.37
N GLN A 16 -15.25 10.98 6.86
CA GLN A 16 -14.06 11.11 6.00
C GLN A 16 -13.81 9.84 5.17
N THR A 17 -13.79 8.67 5.82
CA THR A 17 -13.61 7.37 5.13
C THR A 17 -14.70 7.14 4.09
N LEU A 18 -15.96 7.41 4.44
CA LEU A 18 -17.10 7.22 3.54
C LEU A 18 -17.02 8.14 2.33
N ALA A 19 -16.59 9.38 2.50
CA ALA A 19 -16.43 10.33 1.40
C ALA A 19 -15.39 9.82 0.38
N ILE A 20 -14.27 9.27 0.84
CA ILE A 20 -13.23 8.67 -0.01
C ILE A 20 -13.76 7.43 -0.75
N LEU A 21 -14.55 6.56 -0.11
CA LEU A 21 -15.14 5.39 -0.76
C LEU A 21 -16.15 5.74 -1.88
N ASN A 22 -16.68 6.96 -1.87
CA ASN A 22 -17.53 7.49 -2.94
C ASN A 22 -16.75 8.21 -4.05
N THR A 23 -15.41 8.23 -3.99
CA THR A 23 -14.54 8.73 -5.07
C THR A 23 -14.20 7.63 -6.08
N PRO A 24 -13.67 7.98 -7.27
CA PRO A 24 -13.09 7.02 -8.20
C PRO A 24 -11.99 6.10 -7.62
N LEU A 25 -11.46 6.39 -6.42
CA LEU A 25 -10.54 5.51 -5.69
C LEU A 25 -11.09 4.08 -5.56
N LYS A 26 -12.40 3.90 -5.35
CA LYS A 26 -13.03 2.56 -5.31
C LYS A 26 -12.74 1.72 -6.57
N ASN A 27 -12.57 2.37 -7.72
CA ASN A 27 -12.32 1.74 -9.01
C ASN A 27 -10.84 1.83 -9.44
N ASN A 28 -9.97 2.47 -8.65
CA ASN A 28 -8.55 2.57 -8.94
C ASN A 28 -7.90 1.18 -8.85
N LYS A 29 -7.36 0.70 -9.98
CA LYS A 29 -6.69 -0.60 -10.08
C LYS A 29 -5.23 -0.61 -9.59
N GLY A 30 -4.61 0.56 -9.43
CA GLY A 30 -3.27 0.71 -8.90
C GLY A 30 -3.23 0.86 -7.39
N VAL A 31 -2.08 1.32 -6.88
CA VAL A 31 -1.89 1.63 -5.46
C VAL A 31 -2.56 2.94 -5.11
N THR A 32 -2.97 3.05 -3.84
CA THR A 32 -3.27 4.32 -3.19
C THR A 32 -2.56 4.42 -1.83
N LEU A 33 -1.59 5.31 -1.71
CA LEU A 33 -1.00 5.73 -0.44
C LEU A 33 -1.96 6.70 0.26
N TRP A 34 -2.42 6.42 1.48
CA TRP A 34 -3.23 7.33 2.27
C TRP A 34 -2.45 7.82 3.49
N CYS A 35 -1.84 8.99 3.35
CA CYS A 35 -1.14 9.71 4.42
C CYS A 35 -2.12 10.35 5.40
N LEU A 36 -2.03 9.91 6.64
CA LEU A 36 -2.78 10.37 7.81
C LEU A 36 -1.81 11.01 8.81
N GLU A 37 -2.33 11.69 9.84
CA GLU A 37 -1.48 12.48 10.75
C GLU A 37 -0.70 11.61 11.76
N ASN A 38 -1.21 10.41 12.08
CA ASN A 38 -0.65 9.55 13.13
C ASN A 38 -1.19 8.10 13.11
N ASN A 39 -0.55 7.20 13.88
CA ASN A 39 -0.91 5.78 13.97
C ASN A 39 -2.34 5.51 14.48
N LYS A 40 -2.93 6.43 15.27
CA LYS A 40 -4.32 6.28 15.75
C LYS A 40 -5.31 6.52 14.61
N GLU A 41 -5.06 7.51 13.76
CA GLU A 41 -5.85 7.72 12.54
C GLU A 41 -5.69 6.57 11.55
N ILE A 42 -4.45 6.15 11.27
CA ILE A 42 -4.16 4.98 10.42
C ILE A 42 -5.00 3.78 10.86
N LYS A 43 -4.99 3.46 12.16
CA LYS A 43 -5.80 2.38 12.72
C LYS A 43 -7.30 2.62 12.52
N ASN A 44 -7.83 3.78 12.92
CA ASN A 44 -9.27 4.04 12.83
C ASN A 44 -9.79 3.96 11.38
N HIS A 45 -9.03 4.49 10.41
CA HIS A 45 -9.38 4.42 8.99
C HIS A 45 -9.23 3.01 8.42
N ALA A 46 -8.20 2.25 8.82
CA ALA A 46 -8.02 0.86 8.41
C ALA A 46 -9.16 -0.04 8.95
N ASP A 47 -9.49 0.09 10.24
CA ASP A 47 -10.60 -0.63 10.88
C ASP A 47 -11.93 -0.34 10.15
N LEU A 48 -12.20 0.92 9.79
CA LEU A 48 -13.39 1.31 9.02
C LEU A 48 -13.37 0.71 7.60
N LEU A 49 -12.28 0.84 6.86
CA LEU A 49 -12.15 0.27 5.50
C LEU A 49 -12.36 -1.25 5.51
N GLN A 50 -11.75 -1.98 6.44
CA GLN A 50 -11.88 -3.44 6.55
C GLN A 50 -13.32 -3.87 6.87
N ASN A 51 -13.98 -3.16 7.80
CA ASN A 51 -15.40 -3.41 8.10
C ASN A 51 -16.31 -3.10 6.91
N TRP A 52 -16.01 -2.04 6.16
CA TRP A 52 -16.82 -1.56 5.04
C TRP A 52 -16.49 -2.25 3.71
N GLN A 53 -15.38 -2.98 3.62
CA GLN A 53 -14.92 -3.68 2.41
C GLN A 53 -16.02 -4.53 1.77
N LYS A 54 -16.80 -5.23 2.61
CA LYS A 54 -17.92 -6.10 2.21
C LYS A 54 -19.16 -5.35 1.72
N TYR A 55 -19.38 -4.13 2.20
CA TYR A 55 -20.57 -3.33 1.87
C TYR A 55 -20.38 -2.51 0.59
N PHE A 56 -19.16 -2.09 0.31
CA PHE A 56 -18.82 -1.28 -0.86
C PHE A 56 -18.18 -2.07 -2.01
N ASP A 57 -18.05 -3.39 -1.91
CA ASP A 57 -17.39 -4.25 -2.90
C ASP A 57 -15.96 -3.77 -3.22
N LEU A 58 -15.17 -3.53 -2.17
CA LEU A 58 -13.81 -3.02 -2.28
C LEU A 58 -12.84 -4.18 -2.49
N GLN A 59 -12.50 -4.39 -3.75
CA GLN A 59 -11.56 -5.44 -4.22
C GLN A 59 -10.07 -5.08 -3.99
N GLN A 60 -9.80 -3.95 -3.34
CA GLN A 60 -8.45 -3.49 -2.99
C GLN A 60 -7.93 -4.19 -1.72
N GLU A 61 -6.65 -4.54 -1.71
CA GLU A 61 -5.93 -4.98 -0.50
C GLU A 61 -5.73 -3.78 0.44
N ILE A 62 -6.09 -3.90 1.72
CA ILE A 62 -5.91 -2.82 2.71
C ILE A 62 -4.66 -3.13 3.54
N ILE A 63 -3.64 -2.29 3.42
CA ILE A 63 -2.32 -2.47 4.03
C ILE A 63 -2.07 -1.29 4.99
N VAL A 64 -1.43 -1.56 6.12
CA VAL A 64 -1.05 -0.53 7.11
C VAL A 64 0.46 -0.39 7.14
N TRP A 65 0.96 0.84 7.05
CA TRP A 65 2.37 1.20 7.22
C TRP A 65 2.49 2.25 8.33
N PRO A 66 2.79 1.85 9.58
CA PRO A 66 2.82 2.77 10.71
C PRO A 66 3.93 3.83 10.61
N ASN A 67 3.70 4.97 11.24
CA ASN A 67 4.61 6.11 11.27
C ASN A 67 5.98 5.77 11.87
N ASN A 68 7.05 6.20 11.20
CA ASN A 68 8.44 5.99 11.59
C ASN A 68 8.88 4.50 11.62
N GLU A 69 8.14 3.60 10.97
CA GLU A 69 8.55 2.21 10.74
C GLU A 69 9.06 2.03 9.31
N GLU A 70 10.03 1.14 9.10
CA GLU A 70 10.47 0.77 7.75
C GLU A 70 9.34 0.02 7.02
N PRO A 71 9.15 0.23 5.71
CA PRO A 71 8.10 -0.45 4.96
C PRO A 71 8.42 -1.95 4.85
N SER A 72 7.44 -2.80 5.18
CA SER A 72 7.53 -4.23 4.93
C SER A 72 7.69 -4.52 3.43
N ILE A 73 8.24 -5.69 3.09
CA ILE A 73 8.38 -6.07 1.69
C ILE A 73 7.01 -6.25 0.99
N GLN A 74 5.93 -6.53 1.72
CA GLN A 74 4.55 -6.44 1.20
C GLN A 74 4.20 -5.02 0.71
N ILE A 75 4.50 -3.98 1.51
CA ILE A 75 4.28 -2.57 1.15
C ILE A 75 5.11 -2.19 -0.08
N LEU A 76 6.40 -2.55 -0.09
CA LEU A 76 7.31 -2.27 -1.21
C LEU A 76 6.87 -2.96 -2.49
N GLN A 77 6.47 -4.25 -2.42
CA GLN A 77 5.88 -4.94 -3.56
C GLN A 77 4.57 -4.29 -4.02
N ALA A 78 3.71 -3.86 -3.10
CA ALA A 78 2.45 -3.20 -3.44
C ALA A 78 2.73 -1.94 -4.26
N ILE A 79 3.54 -1.02 -3.71
CA ILE A 79 4.01 0.21 -4.38
C ILE A 79 4.64 -0.14 -5.73
N TYR A 80 5.78 -0.84 -5.76
CA TYR A 80 6.58 -0.93 -6.97
C TYR A 80 6.06 -1.92 -8.04
N GLN A 81 5.06 -2.75 -7.73
CA GLN A 81 4.34 -3.56 -8.72
C GLN A 81 2.99 -2.92 -9.11
N ASN A 82 2.66 -1.75 -8.55
CA ASN A 82 1.37 -1.07 -8.68
C ASN A 82 0.17 -2.01 -8.41
N LYS A 83 0.23 -2.77 -7.31
CA LYS A 83 -0.83 -3.69 -6.92
C LYS A 83 -2.13 -2.93 -6.60
N HIS A 84 -3.25 -3.63 -6.70
CA HIS A 84 -4.57 -3.13 -6.35
C HIS A 84 -4.74 -2.99 -4.83
N ALA A 85 -4.18 -1.93 -4.23
CA ALA A 85 -4.03 -1.81 -2.79
C ALA A 85 -4.21 -0.37 -2.27
N VAL A 86 -4.75 -0.22 -1.07
CA VAL A 86 -4.77 1.02 -0.29
C VAL A 86 -3.83 0.84 0.90
N ILE A 87 -2.76 1.65 0.96
CA ILE A 87 -1.73 1.62 1.99
C ILE A 87 -1.91 2.83 2.89
N LEU A 88 -2.37 2.64 4.13
CA LEU A 88 -2.55 3.71 5.10
C LEU A 88 -1.23 3.99 5.81
N THR A 89 -0.74 5.23 5.73
CA THR A 89 0.61 5.63 6.16
C THR A 89 0.65 7.07 6.66
N THR A 90 1.83 7.68 6.82
CA THR A 90 2.01 9.11 7.17
C THR A 90 2.83 9.84 6.13
N ILE A 91 2.96 11.17 6.28
CA ILE A 91 3.82 11.98 5.41
C ILE A 91 5.31 11.70 5.64
N ASN A 92 5.73 11.53 6.91
CA ASN A 92 7.10 11.20 7.31
C ASN A 92 7.62 9.91 6.65
N ASN A 93 6.73 8.92 6.47
CA ASN A 93 7.07 7.67 5.82
C ASN A 93 7.40 7.86 4.32
N LEU A 94 6.81 8.85 3.65
CA LEU A 94 7.14 9.19 2.27
C LEU A 94 8.44 9.99 2.12
N GLU A 95 8.80 10.75 3.16
CA GLU A 95 10.10 11.42 3.30
C GLU A 95 11.24 10.43 3.58
N THR A 96 10.92 9.32 4.26
CA THR A 96 11.90 8.32 4.67
C THR A 96 12.51 7.58 3.46
N PRO A 97 13.85 7.49 3.35
CA PRO A 97 14.48 6.69 2.30
C PRO A 97 14.20 5.19 2.50
N ILE A 98 13.55 4.58 1.50
CA ILE A 98 13.13 3.18 1.49
C ILE A 98 14.11 2.31 0.69
N ALA A 99 13.99 0.99 0.79
CA ALA A 99 14.82 0.08 -0.02
C ALA A 99 14.62 0.28 -1.53
N ASN A 100 15.73 0.30 -2.28
CA ASN A 100 15.70 0.43 -3.73
C ASN A 100 15.11 -0.81 -4.39
N TRP A 101 14.14 -0.61 -5.28
CA TRP A 101 13.37 -1.73 -5.86
C TRP A 101 14.21 -2.67 -6.73
N GLN A 102 15.16 -2.10 -7.47
CA GLN A 102 16.00 -2.87 -8.38
C GLN A 102 16.97 -3.76 -7.58
N ALA A 103 17.59 -3.23 -6.53
CA ALA A 103 18.41 -4.00 -5.60
C ALA A 103 17.60 -5.12 -4.92
N LEU A 104 16.35 -4.88 -4.52
CA LEU A 104 15.49 -5.93 -3.96
C LEU A 104 15.17 -7.04 -4.96
N LYS A 105 14.93 -6.70 -6.23
CA LYS A 105 14.70 -7.67 -7.31
C LYS A 105 15.94 -8.49 -7.64
N ASP A 106 17.11 -7.84 -7.71
CA ASP A 106 18.35 -8.48 -8.15
C ASP A 106 18.95 -9.38 -7.06
N ASN A 107 18.61 -9.16 -5.79
CA ASN A 107 19.07 -9.96 -4.65
C ASN A 107 18.01 -10.91 -4.08
N LYS A 108 16.82 -11.06 -4.69
CA LYS A 108 15.82 -12.04 -4.21
C LYS A 108 16.25 -13.48 -4.53
N ILE A 109 15.83 -14.44 -3.71
CA ILE A 109 15.97 -15.87 -4.01
C ILE A 109 14.61 -16.39 -4.47
N SER A 110 14.51 -16.76 -5.75
CA SER A 110 13.34 -17.47 -6.30
C SER A 110 13.50 -18.98 -6.09
N LEU A 111 12.52 -19.60 -5.44
CA LEU A 111 12.42 -21.05 -5.25
C LEU A 111 11.20 -21.62 -5.98
N GLU A 112 11.46 -22.52 -6.93
CA GLU A 112 10.47 -23.10 -7.86
C GLU A 112 10.28 -24.61 -7.67
N LEU A 113 9.06 -25.08 -7.94
CA LEU A 113 8.72 -26.49 -7.90
C LEU A 113 9.55 -27.27 -8.93
N GLY A 114 10.32 -28.24 -8.46
CA GLY A 114 11.23 -29.04 -9.26
C GLY A 114 12.66 -28.49 -9.40
N GLN A 115 12.95 -27.32 -8.83
CA GLN A 115 14.30 -26.78 -8.75
C GLN A 115 15.22 -27.67 -7.91
N LYS A 116 16.47 -27.81 -8.35
CA LYS A 116 17.54 -28.43 -7.54
C LYS A 116 18.08 -27.42 -6.53
N ILE A 117 18.23 -27.83 -5.28
CA ILE A 117 18.60 -26.97 -4.15
C ILE A 117 19.64 -27.67 -3.27
N ASN A 118 20.68 -26.93 -2.85
CA ASN A 118 21.67 -27.43 -1.91
C ASN A 118 21.29 -27.01 -0.49
N LEU A 119 20.76 -27.95 0.29
CA LEU A 119 20.36 -27.72 1.69
C LEU A 119 21.51 -27.30 2.62
N ASN A 120 22.76 -27.52 2.23
CA ASN A 120 23.92 -27.05 2.99
C ASN A 120 24.24 -25.58 2.73
N GLN A 121 23.92 -25.06 1.54
CA GLN A 121 24.19 -23.68 1.13
C GLN A 121 23.03 -22.73 1.46
N LEU A 122 21.79 -23.23 1.34
CA LEU A 122 20.57 -22.47 1.59
C LEU A 122 20.56 -21.68 2.93
N PRO A 123 21.08 -22.17 4.08
CA PRO A 123 21.14 -21.37 5.30
C PRO A 123 21.96 -20.09 5.14
N GLU A 124 23.11 -20.17 4.47
CA GLU A 124 23.98 -19.01 4.24
C GLU A 124 23.32 -18.03 3.28
N ASP A 125 22.69 -18.54 2.22
CA ASP A 125 21.96 -17.72 1.24
C ASP A 125 20.81 -16.95 1.91
N LEU A 126 19.99 -17.62 2.74
CA LEU A 126 18.90 -16.98 3.50
C LEU A 126 19.42 -15.99 4.54
N THR A 127 20.51 -16.29 5.23
CA THR A 127 21.15 -15.34 6.15
C THR A 127 21.74 -14.13 5.42
N SER A 128 22.22 -14.29 4.19
CA SER A 128 22.71 -13.18 3.35
C SER A 128 21.59 -12.21 2.93
N LEU A 129 20.35 -12.70 2.83
CA LEU A 129 19.16 -11.85 2.67
C LEU A 129 18.79 -11.10 3.96
N GLY A 130 19.35 -11.48 5.10
CA GLY A 130 19.02 -10.95 6.42
C GLY A 130 17.92 -11.70 7.16
N LEU A 131 17.59 -12.94 6.77
CA LEU A 131 16.68 -13.79 7.54
C LEU A 131 17.42 -14.50 8.68
N GLU A 132 16.78 -14.63 9.83
CA GLU A 132 17.35 -15.27 11.02
C GLU A 132 16.96 -16.75 11.11
N ARG A 133 17.92 -17.61 11.47
CA ARG A 133 17.66 -19.04 11.67
C ARG A 133 17.08 -19.28 13.06
N SER A 134 15.95 -19.97 13.13
CA SER A 134 15.23 -20.31 14.36
C SER A 134 14.93 -21.81 14.44
N GLU A 135 14.49 -22.28 15.62
CA GLU A 135 13.97 -23.65 15.77
C GLU A 135 12.64 -23.85 15.03
N GLN A 136 11.83 -22.79 14.92
CA GLN A 136 10.52 -22.77 14.26
C GLN A 136 10.31 -21.38 13.65
N ALA A 137 10.02 -21.33 12.35
CA ALA A 137 9.75 -20.08 11.65
C ALA A 137 8.35 -19.53 12.03
N TRP A 138 8.27 -18.86 13.18
CA TRP A 138 7.04 -18.33 13.79
C TRP A 138 7.05 -16.80 13.96
N SER A 139 8.19 -16.15 13.75
CA SER A 139 8.34 -14.69 13.72
C SER A 139 8.74 -14.24 12.32
N ASP A 140 8.38 -13.00 11.95
CA ASP A 140 8.67 -12.49 10.62
C ASP A 140 10.17 -12.45 10.31
N ASN A 141 10.52 -12.73 9.06
CA ASN A 141 11.89 -12.80 8.56
C ASN A 141 12.76 -13.88 9.23
N THR A 142 12.15 -15.01 9.60
CA THR A 142 12.88 -16.17 10.14
C THR A 142 12.72 -17.42 9.29
N PHE A 143 13.68 -18.35 9.39
CA PHE A 143 13.60 -19.65 8.75
C PHE A 143 14.03 -20.80 9.67
N SER A 144 13.52 -21.99 9.40
CA SER A 144 13.90 -23.22 10.10
C SER A 144 14.07 -24.38 9.10
N ILE A 145 15.00 -25.28 9.38
CA ILE A 145 15.30 -26.44 8.53
C ILE A 145 15.32 -27.70 9.39
N LYS A 146 14.48 -28.68 9.04
CA LYS A 146 14.25 -29.94 9.76
C LYS A 146 14.27 -31.11 8.77
N GLY A 147 15.46 -31.63 8.50
CA GLY A 147 15.65 -32.68 7.50
C GLY A 147 15.29 -32.18 6.10
N SER A 148 14.27 -32.78 5.48
CA SER A 148 13.73 -32.40 4.18
C SER A 148 12.80 -31.18 4.19
N LEU A 149 12.35 -30.74 5.36
CA LEU A 149 11.43 -29.61 5.49
C LEU A 149 12.17 -28.31 5.76
N VAL A 150 11.90 -27.29 4.95
CA VAL A 150 12.34 -25.91 5.14
C VAL A 150 11.10 -25.05 5.30
N ASP A 151 11.01 -24.31 6.40
CA ASP A 151 9.97 -23.31 6.63
C ASP A 151 10.60 -21.91 6.63
N ILE A 152 10.04 -20.98 5.87
CA ILE A 152 10.48 -19.58 5.78
C ILE A 152 9.27 -18.69 6.06
N TYR A 153 9.34 -17.85 7.08
CA TYR A 153 8.30 -16.87 7.42
C TYR A 153 8.73 -15.50 6.88
N GLN A 154 7.92 -14.92 5.98
CA GLN A 154 8.09 -13.54 5.49
C GLN A 154 6.74 -12.97 5.05
N ASN A 155 6.48 -11.68 5.32
CA ASN A 155 5.21 -11.00 5.01
C ASN A 155 3.99 -11.73 5.60
N GLU A 156 4.04 -12.07 6.89
CA GLU A 156 2.95 -12.77 7.60
C GLU A 156 2.58 -14.16 7.05
N ILE A 157 3.36 -14.72 6.12
CA ILE A 157 3.11 -16.01 5.47
C ILE A 157 4.29 -16.95 5.69
N ILE A 158 4.00 -18.18 6.10
CA ILE A 158 4.99 -19.26 6.16
C ILE A 158 4.99 -19.98 4.81
N SER A 159 6.12 -19.96 4.11
CA SER A 159 6.39 -20.79 2.94
C SER A 159 7.12 -22.05 3.36
N ARG A 160 6.47 -23.21 3.19
CA ARG A 160 7.00 -24.55 3.48
C ARG A 160 7.44 -25.24 2.19
N PHE A 161 8.66 -25.75 2.19
CA PHE A 161 9.26 -26.49 1.10
C PHE A 161 9.57 -27.91 1.56
N ASN A 162 9.14 -28.92 0.80
CA ASN A 162 9.53 -30.32 1.00
C ASN A 162 10.54 -30.72 -0.07
N ILE A 163 11.73 -31.15 0.37
CA ILE A 163 12.89 -31.39 -0.48
C ILE A 163 13.28 -32.87 -0.44
N TRP A 164 13.26 -33.52 -1.60
CA TRP A 164 13.69 -34.90 -1.78
C TRP A 164 14.85 -34.96 -2.77
N GLU A 165 15.90 -35.75 -2.51
CA GLU A 165 17.06 -35.90 -3.40
C GLU A 165 17.62 -34.56 -3.96
N ASN A 166 17.72 -33.55 -3.09
CA ASN A 166 18.16 -32.19 -3.43
C ASN A 166 17.25 -31.47 -4.46
N LYS A 167 15.96 -31.80 -4.50
CA LYS A 167 14.95 -31.20 -5.39
C LYS A 167 13.70 -30.80 -4.61
N ILE A 168 13.12 -29.65 -4.92
CA ILE A 168 11.85 -29.18 -4.32
C ILE A 168 10.68 -29.98 -4.94
N GLU A 169 10.04 -30.84 -4.15
CA GLU A 169 8.89 -31.65 -4.60
C GLU A 169 7.53 -31.04 -4.23
N GLN A 170 7.49 -30.12 -3.26
CA GLN A 170 6.25 -29.46 -2.85
C GLN A 170 6.55 -28.08 -2.24
N ILE A 171 5.72 -27.10 -2.57
CA ILE A 171 5.74 -25.75 -1.97
C ILE A 171 4.33 -25.42 -1.47
N GLU A 172 4.22 -24.99 -0.23
CA GLU A 172 2.96 -24.61 0.42
C GLU A 172 3.09 -23.27 1.12
N THR A 173 2.08 -22.40 0.98
CA THR A 173 1.93 -21.21 1.81
C THR A 173 0.93 -21.49 2.91
N ILE A 174 1.28 -21.17 4.15
CA ILE A 174 0.47 -21.32 5.35
C ILE A 174 0.24 -19.94 5.95
N ASP A 175 -1.03 -19.56 6.09
CA ASP A 175 -1.45 -18.35 6.80
C ASP A 175 -1.57 -18.65 8.30
N PRO A 176 -0.69 -18.11 9.17
CA PRO A 176 -0.68 -18.39 10.61
C PRO A 176 -1.86 -17.74 11.35
N LEU A 177 -2.48 -16.69 10.79
CA LEU A 177 -3.60 -15.96 11.40
C LEU A 177 -4.94 -16.59 11.01
N GLN A 178 -5.10 -17.08 9.77
CA GLN A 178 -6.32 -17.70 9.27
C GLN A 178 -6.39 -19.21 9.51
N MET A 179 -6.22 -19.65 10.77
CA MET A 179 -6.34 -21.05 11.20
C MET A 179 -5.45 -22.02 10.40
N GLY A 180 -4.30 -21.57 9.89
CA GLY A 180 -3.37 -22.42 9.15
C GLY A 180 -3.82 -22.78 7.73
N LYS A 181 -4.57 -21.92 7.02
CA LYS A 181 -4.95 -22.17 5.60
C LYS A 181 -3.72 -22.51 4.75
N ILE A 182 -3.68 -23.72 4.23
CA ILE A 182 -2.61 -24.22 3.36
C ILE A 182 -3.03 -24.06 1.89
N LYS A 183 -2.17 -23.45 1.07
CA LYS A 183 -2.31 -23.42 -0.40
C LYS A 183 -1.05 -23.97 -1.04
N LYS A 184 -1.19 -24.85 -2.05
CA LYS A 184 -0.06 -25.30 -2.86
C LYS A 184 0.26 -24.28 -3.94
N VAL A 185 1.54 -23.97 -4.10
CA VAL A 185 2.05 -23.00 -5.09
C VAL A 185 3.17 -23.64 -5.92
N LYS A 186 3.54 -22.99 -7.03
CA LYS A 186 4.62 -23.45 -7.92
C LYS A 186 5.95 -22.71 -7.70
N GLN A 187 5.91 -21.55 -7.06
CA GLN A 187 7.05 -20.66 -6.89
C GLN A 187 6.81 -19.76 -5.68
N ILE A 188 7.89 -19.44 -4.97
CA ILE A 188 7.96 -18.39 -3.96
C ILE A 188 9.23 -17.57 -4.20
N ASP A 189 9.10 -16.25 -4.10
CA ASP A 189 10.24 -15.34 -4.03
C ASP A 189 10.49 -14.96 -2.56
N ILE A 190 11.72 -15.17 -2.10
CA ILE A 190 12.20 -14.76 -0.78
C ILE A 190 13.03 -13.50 -0.98
N TRP A 191 12.71 -12.44 -0.23
CA TRP A 191 13.24 -11.10 -0.48
C TRP A 191 14.24 -10.68 0.58
N PRO A 192 15.22 -9.81 0.23
CA PRO A 192 16.11 -9.20 1.21
C PRO A 192 15.34 -8.38 2.25
N THR A 193 15.76 -8.50 3.49
CA THR A 193 15.25 -7.75 4.66
C THR A 193 16.26 -6.69 5.10
N GLN A 194 17.55 -6.95 4.89
CA GLN A 194 18.62 -5.97 5.08
C GLN A 194 18.70 -5.04 3.87
N ILE A 195 18.62 -3.73 4.13
CA ILE A 195 18.52 -2.72 3.08
C ILE A 195 19.93 -2.29 2.65
N ILE A 196 20.41 -2.85 1.55
CA ILE A 196 21.76 -2.58 1.00
C ILE A 196 21.84 -1.16 0.40
N HIS A 197 20.78 -0.71 -0.27
CA HIS A 197 20.69 0.62 -0.88
C HIS A 197 19.31 1.24 -0.61
N LYS A 198 19.30 2.48 -0.12
CA LYS A 198 18.09 3.28 0.13
C LYS A 198 17.93 4.38 -0.92
N GLU A 199 16.68 4.68 -1.28
CA GLU A 199 16.29 5.76 -2.19
C GLU A 199 15.04 6.50 -1.70
N SER A 200 14.83 7.72 -2.19
CA SER A 200 13.61 8.47 -1.88
C SER A 200 12.39 7.81 -2.53
N LEU A 201 11.39 7.45 -1.72
CA LEU A 201 10.10 6.96 -2.22
C LEU A 201 9.43 8.02 -3.10
N ALA A 202 9.41 9.28 -2.66
CA ALA A 202 8.79 10.39 -3.39
C ALA A 202 9.19 10.47 -4.87
N ASN A 203 10.49 10.30 -5.16
CA ASN A 203 11.02 10.33 -6.53
C ASN A 203 10.73 9.03 -7.32
N ASN A 204 10.58 7.90 -6.64
CA ASN A 204 10.45 6.57 -7.22
C ASN A 204 9.03 5.97 -7.15
N LEU A 205 8.02 6.77 -6.79
CA LEU A 205 6.61 6.39 -6.94
C LEU A 205 6.33 5.95 -8.39
N PRO A 206 5.61 4.84 -8.59
CA PRO A 206 5.27 4.36 -9.92
C PRO A 206 4.20 5.26 -10.54
N ASN A 207 4.12 5.22 -11.87
CA ASN A 207 3.02 5.84 -12.59
C ASN A 207 1.71 5.16 -12.16
N HIS A 208 0.65 5.94 -11.96
CA HIS A 208 -0.67 5.52 -11.48
C HIS A 208 -0.78 5.06 -9.99
N CYS A 209 0.16 5.42 -9.09
CA CYS A 209 -0.02 5.31 -7.61
C CYS A 209 -0.61 6.58 -6.94
N TRP A 210 -1.86 6.47 -6.47
CA TRP A 210 -2.64 7.57 -5.87
C TRP A 210 -2.06 7.96 -4.49
N LEU A 211 -2.18 9.22 -4.09
CA LEU A 211 -1.69 9.76 -2.83
C LEU A 211 -2.75 10.62 -2.14
N ILE A 212 -3.34 10.13 -1.06
CA ILE A 212 -4.27 10.87 -0.21
C ILE A 212 -3.49 11.55 0.93
N TYR A 213 -3.64 12.85 1.18
CA TYR A 213 -2.85 13.54 2.23
C TYR A 213 -3.51 14.82 2.75
N ASN A 214 -3.14 15.29 3.94
CA ASN A 214 -3.67 16.56 4.48
C ASN A 214 -3.15 17.80 3.71
N HIS A 215 -4.05 18.68 3.26
CA HIS A 215 -3.75 19.96 2.59
C HIS A 215 -2.65 20.82 3.25
N ASN A 216 -2.45 20.70 4.57
CA ASN A 216 -1.37 21.34 5.31
C ASN A 216 0.04 20.93 4.81
N TYR A 217 0.17 19.79 4.12
CA TYR A 217 1.42 19.29 3.55
C TYR A 217 1.67 19.75 2.09
N HIS A 218 1.02 20.82 1.64
CA HIS A 218 1.19 21.32 0.26
C HIS A 218 2.66 21.68 -0.06
N GLU A 219 3.42 22.26 0.89
CA GLU A 219 4.83 22.60 0.66
C GLU A 219 5.70 21.37 0.38
N PHE A 220 5.48 20.27 1.12
CA PHE A 220 6.16 19.00 0.91
C PHE A 220 5.98 18.48 -0.52
N LEU A 221 4.80 18.63 -1.11
CA LEU A 221 4.51 18.11 -2.45
C LEU A 221 5.08 18.92 -3.59
N GLN A 222 5.49 20.17 -3.35
CA GLN A 222 6.29 20.91 -4.31
C GLN A 222 7.69 20.28 -4.50
N SER A 223 8.13 19.41 -3.59
CA SER A 223 9.37 18.63 -3.76
C SER A 223 9.23 17.44 -4.72
N PHE A 224 8.01 16.98 -5.00
CA PHE A 224 7.75 15.87 -5.92
C PHE A 224 7.80 16.40 -7.35
N SER A 225 8.97 16.26 -7.99
CA SER A 225 9.15 16.73 -9.37
C SER A 225 8.06 16.18 -10.31
N ASN A 226 7.45 17.09 -11.08
CA ASN A 226 6.45 16.86 -12.14
C ASN A 226 5.02 16.46 -11.72
N GLN A 227 4.56 16.81 -10.51
CA GLN A 227 3.18 16.54 -10.08
C GLN A 227 2.25 17.79 -10.12
N LYS A 228 0.92 17.56 -10.21
CA LYS A 228 -0.16 18.57 -10.33
C LYS A 228 -1.25 18.30 -9.26
N ILE A 229 -2.31 19.12 -9.20
CA ILE A 229 -3.49 18.98 -8.30
C ILE A 229 -4.76 19.28 -9.15
N ILE A 230 -5.88 18.52 -9.06
CA ILE A 230 -7.14 18.71 -9.89
C ILE A 230 -8.51 18.58 -9.11
N PHE A 231 -8.64 18.74 -7.79
CA PHE A 231 -10.00 18.85 -7.16
C PHE A 231 -9.94 19.57 -5.82
N ASP A 232 -11.09 20.03 -5.30
CA ASP A 232 -11.36 20.08 -3.85
C ASP A 232 -12.86 20.29 -3.48
N PRO A 233 -13.57 19.26 -2.99
CA PRO A 233 -14.97 19.25 -2.71
C PRO A 233 -15.42 19.93 -1.42
N LEU A 234 -14.51 20.14 -0.46
CA LEU A 234 -14.81 20.94 0.73
C LEU A 234 -14.06 22.29 0.69
N ALA A 235 -13.33 22.59 -0.40
CA ALA A 235 -12.67 23.88 -0.57
C ALA A 235 -13.70 25.00 -0.59
N LYS A 236 -13.33 26.08 0.10
CA LYS A 236 -14.03 27.34 0.02
C LYS A 236 -13.42 28.18 -1.09
N LYS A 237 -14.31 28.94 -1.75
CA LYS A 237 -14.15 29.72 -2.99
C LYS A 237 -12.99 30.74 -3.08
N SER A 238 -12.10 30.85 -2.09
CA SER A 238 -11.19 31.99 -1.89
C SER A 238 -9.73 31.76 -2.28
N ASP A 239 -9.26 30.52 -2.40
CA ASP A 239 -7.83 30.26 -2.65
C ASP A 239 -7.53 30.26 -4.16
N HIS A 240 -7.46 31.48 -4.71
CA HIS A 240 -7.28 31.77 -6.14
C HIS A 240 -5.98 31.25 -6.78
N THR A 241 -5.10 30.61 -6.02
CA THR A 241 -3.88 29.94 -6.51
C THR A 241 -4.10 28.47 -6.88
N LEU A 242 -5.22 27.87 -6.47
CA LEU A 242 -5.53 26.46 -6.72
C LEU A 242 -6.74 26.36 -7.67
N ILE A 243 -6.57 25.65 -8.79
CA ILE A 243 -7.68 25.34 -9.70
C ILE A 243 -8.44 24.13 -9.12
N THR A 244 -9.33 24.39 -8.17
CA THR A 244 -10.15 23.38 -7.49
C THR A 244 -11.59 23.39 -7.98
N GLU A 245 -12.08 22.26 -8.49
CA GLU A 245 -13.52 22.03 -8.61
C GLU A 245 -14.04 21.48 -7.27
N SER A 246 -15.07 22.13 -6.73
CA SER A 246 -15.69 21.78 -5.44
C SER A 246 -17.03 21.06 -5.59
N LEU A 247 -17.44 20.24 -4.61
CA LEU A 247 -18.72 19.52 -4.61
C LEU A 247 -19.89 20.51 -4.58
N ASP A 248 -19.67 21.71 -4.02
CA ASP A 248 -20.64 22.81 -4.06
C ASP A 248 -20.91 23.31 -5.51
N ASN A 249 -19.98 23.08 -6.45
CA ASN A 249 -20.20 23.35 -7.88
C ASN A 249 -20.87 22.16 -8.62
N PHE A 250 -20.92 20.96 -8.02
CA PHE A 250 -21.50 19.75 -8.62
C PHE A 250 -23.01 19.62 -8.35
N GLN A 251 -23.79 20.61 -8.81
CA GLN A 251 -25.26 20.49 -8.97
C GLN A 251 -25.66 19.61 -10.18
N LEU A 252 -24.99 18.46 -10.34
CA LEU A 252 -25.29 17.49 -11.39
C LEU A 252 -26.16 16.35 -10.86
N ASN A 253 -27.08 15.91 -11.71
CA ASN A 253 -28.05 14.86 -11.41
C ASN A 253 -27.36 13.52 -11.15
N SER A 254 -28.04 12.56 -10.52
CA SER A 254 -27.50 11.22 -10.25
C SER A 254 -26.97 10.53 -11.51
N GLU A 255 -27.66 10.66 -12.65
CA GLU A 255 -27.22 10.10 -13.94
C GLU A 255 -26.00 10.83 -14.52
N GLU A 256 -25.88 12.15 -14.32
CA GLU A 256 -24.75 12.94 -14.82
C GLU A 256 -23.48 12.69 -13.99
N LYS A 257 -23.62 12.47 -12.68
CA LYS A 257 -22.53 11.98 -11.82
C LYS A 257 -22.02 10.61 -12.27
N ILE A 258 -22.92 9.68 -12.57
CA ILE A 258 -22.56 8.35 -13.09
C ILE A 258 -21.89 8.46 -14.47
N ASN A 259 -22.39 9.31 -15.37
CA ASN A 259 -21.79 9.53 -16.68
C ASN A 259 -20.41 10.22 -16.62
N PHE A 260 -20.17 11.09 -15.63
CA PHE A 260 -18.84 11.68 -15.39
C PHE A 260 -17.83 10.61 -14.94
N LEU A 261 -18.23 9.77 -13.97
CA LEU A 261 -17.40 8.68 -13.43
C LEU A 261 -17.07 7.58 -14.46
N ASN A 262 -17.87 7.44 -15.52
CA ASN A 262 -17.76 6.38 -16.53
C ASN A 262 -17.05 6.80 -17.83
N LYS A 263 -16.47 8.01 -17.94
CA LYS A 263 -15.76 8.45 -19.16
C LYS A 263 -14.40 7.73 -19.33
N PRO A 264 -14.09 7.15 -20.50
CA PRO A 264 -12.86 6.39 -20.70
C PRO A 264 -11.64 7.28 -21.02
N ASN A 265 -10.90 7.64 -19.97
CA ASN A 265 -9.53 8.22 -19.96
C ASN A 265 -9.29 9.62 -20.55
N PRO A 266 -8.18 10.32 -20.18
CA PRO A 266 -7.35 10.22 -18.97
C PRO A 266 -7.33 11.55 -18.16
N MET A 267 -6.69 11.54 -16.97
CA MET A 267 -6.40 12.70 -16.08
C MET A 267 -7.58 13.36 -15.32
N GLY A 268 -7.54 13.25 -13.99
CA GLY A 268 -8.52 13.83 -13.05
C GLY A 268 -8.20 13.54 -11.57
N PHE A 269 -7.21 14.20 -10.97
CA PHE A 269 -6.93 14.21 -9.51
C PHE A 269 -8.24 14.42 -8.70
N LEU A 270 -8.35 13.90 -7.47
CA LEU A 270 -9.38 14.32 -6.49
C LEU A 270 -8.73 15.05 -5.27
N ASN A 271 -9.46 15.29 -4.18
CA ASN A 271 -9.14 16.00 -2.92
C ASN A 271 -10.42 16.04 -2.06
N LEU A 272 -10.36 16.34 -0.76
CA LEU A 272 -11.44 16.65 0.19
C LEU A 272 -10.92 17.63 1.27
N ALA A 273 -11.35 18.91 1.26
CA ALA A 273 -10.83 19.89 2.22
C ALA A 273 -11.18 19.61 3.69
N LYS A 274 -10.44 20.32 4.54
CA LYS A 274 -10.13 19.90 5.89
C LYS A 274 -9.55 18.50 5.88
N ASN A 275 -8.35 18.49 5.28
CA ASN A 275 -7.27 17.57 5.55
C ASN A 275 -7.14 16.35 4.62
N LEU A 276 -7.58 16.37 3.34
CA LEU A 276 -7.48 15.16 2.50
C LEU A 276 -7.43 15.33 0.95
N VAL A 277 -6.36 15.90 0.40
CA VAL A 277 -6.09 15.98 -1.05
C VAL A 277 -5.79 14.60 -1.69
N LEU A 278 -6.30 14.25 -2.90
CA LEU A 278 -6.07 12.97 -3.60
C LEU A 278 -5.22 13.16 -4.88
N LEU A 279 -3.91 13.02 -4.74
CA LEU A 279 -2.94 13.15 -5.81
C LEU A 279 -2.80 11.88 -6.70
N LEU A 280 -3.22 11.89 -7.97
CA LEU A 280 -2.72 11.08 -9.08
C LEU A 280 -2.78 11.82 -10.46
N ASP A 281 -1.68 12.02 -11.22
CA ASP A 281 -0.75 10.99 -11.71
C ASP A 281 0.69 11.46 -12.01
N LYS A 282 1.62 10.51 -12.17
CA LYS A 282 2.96 10.72 -12.75
C LYS A 282 2.95 10.26 -14.21
N PHE A 283 2.79 11.21 -15.13
CA PHE A 283 2.83 10.92 -16.57
C PHE A 283 4.26 10.66 -17.05
N PRO A 284 4.44 9.84 -18.11
CA PRO A 284 5.70 9.73 -18.84
C PRO A 284 6.09 11.04 -19.55
#